data_AF-A0A838JSS7-F1
#
_entry.id   AF-A0A838JSS7-F1
#
_cell.length_a   1.000
_cell.length_b   1.000
_cell.length_c   1.000
_cell.angle_alpha   90.00
_cell.angle_beta   90.00
_cell.angle_gamma   90.00
#
_symmetry.space_group_name_H-M   'P 1'
#
loop_
_entity.id
_entity.type
_entity.pdbx_description
1 polymer ?
#
loop_
_entity_poly.entity_id
_entity_poly.type
_entity_poly.pdbx_seq_one_letter_code
_entity_poly.pdbx_strand_id
1 'polypeptide(L)'
;EVGDDWNISEAWVEEMRQHPTWNAQIVGGYASYWVYQHLGNLPPEELQSDDLYNEVKDSEDAWPILRDFAYGTHRVPDGTRWSYHRDLGNTRLLMMDSRGGRVLEEGRRSMVDADEWAWISEKATGGFDHLLIGTSLPLLLGPAMHHLQGWDERLSSGTWGERAARWAEGFRRSQDLDHWASFHDSFAAMVGLIQALASGEKGDPPSTIVVISGDVHHGYLAEATLENNAKSRVYQAVCSPLRNALPNKKSYLQDHSWTRPAGLVARLLARLAGVPEEPLTWRLTHDAAFFDNQIATLEIEERGATITFEKAVLDDSNEPALEKLYQHRLA
;
A
#
# COMPACT_ATOMS: atom_id res chain seq x y z
N GLU A 1 0.01 3.49 -21.47
CA GLU A 1 0.08 2.74 -20.21
C GLU A 1 1.01 3.50 -19.27
N VAL A 2 0.62 3.61 -18.01
CA VAL A 2 1.48 4.11 -16.94
C VAL A 2 2.00 2.85 -16.24
N GLY A 3 3.33 2.69 -16.17
CA GLY A 3 3.94 1.50 -15.58
C GLY A 3 3.77 1.44 -14.06
N ASP A 4 4.04 0.27 -13.49
CA ASP A 4 4.11 0.02 -12.05
C ASP A 4 5.21 0.84 -11.35
N ASP A 5 6.31 1.13 -12.05
CA ASP A 5 7.39 2.04 -11.60
C ASP A 5 6.98 3.51 -11.41
N TRP A 6 5.71 3.84 -11.65
CA TRP A 6 5.23 5.20 -11.56
C TRP A 6 5.52 5.82 -10.18
N ASN A 7 6.22 6.96 -10.20
CA ASN A 7 6.64 7.69 -9.01
C ASN A 7 7.54 6.87 -8.06
N ILE A 8 8.44 6.03 -8.60
CA ILE A 8 9.41 5.29 -7.78
C ILE A 8 10.51 6.18 -7.15
N SER A 9 10.97 7.21 -7.86
CA SER A 9 11.97 8.17 -7.34
C SER A 9 11.97 9.51 -8.09
N GLU A 10 12.60 10.53 -7.50
CA GLU A 10 12.76 11.85 -8.12
C GLU A 10 13.48 11.77 -9.47
N ALA A 11 14.57 11.00 -9.54
CA ALA A 11 15.34 10.79 -10.77
C ALA A 11 14.49 10.14 -11.88
N TRP A 12 13.61 9.21 -11.52
CA TRP A 12 12.66 8.62 -12.48
C TRP A 12 11.67 9.67 -13.00
N VAL A 13 11.13 10.53 -12.12
CA VAL A 13 10.20 11.60 -12.53
C VAL A 13 10.88 12.60 -13.47
N GLU A 14 12.12 12.98 -13.18
CA GLU A 14 12.92 13.87 -14.06
C GLU A 14 13.18 13.24 -15.44
N GLU A 15 13.52 11.96 -15.48
CA GLU A 15 13.72 11.19 -16.72
C GLU A 15 12.43 11.14 -17.54
N MET A 16 11.32 10.74 -16.91
CA MET A 16 10.03 10.60 -17.59
C MET A 16 9.51 11.93 -18.15
N ARG A 17 9.75 13.05 -17.44
CA ARG A 17 9.40 14.39 -17.93
C ARG A 17 10.12 14.80 -19.21
N GLN A 18 11.23 14.16 -19.56
CA GLN A 18 11.94 14.41 -20.82
C GLN A 18 11.34 13.67 -22.02
N HIS A 19 10.51 12.63 -21.77
CA HIS A 19 9.88 11.89 -22.85
C HIS A 19 8.74 12.70 -23.52
N PRO A 20 8.77 12.91 -24.84
CA PRO A 20 7.79 13.75 -25.53
C PRO A 20 6.32 13.33 -25.35
N THR A 21 6.08 12.03 -25.18
CA THR A 21 4.72 11.46 -25.02
C THR A 21 4.24 11.42 -23.58
N TRP A 22 5.13 11.62 -22.60
CA TRP A 22 4.82 11.36 -21.19
C TRP A 22 3.66 12.23 -20.68
N ASN A 23 3.67 13.53 -21.00
CA ASN A 23 2.60 14.44 -20.58
C ASN A 23 1.22 13.95 -21.06
N ALA A 24 1.10 13.53 -22.32
CA ALA A 24 -0.17 13.05 -22.86
C ALA A 24 -0.58 11.73 -22.18
N GLN A 25 0.37 10.84 -21.92
CA GLN A 25 0.14 9.55 -21.27
C GLN A 25 -0.34 9.73 -19.82
N ILE A 26 0.37 10.54 -19.02
CA ILE A 26 0.05 10.71 -17.60
C ILE A 26 -1.25 11.50 -17.40
N VAL A 27 -1.54 12.50 -18.25
CA VAL A 27 -2.82 13.22 -18.23
C VAL A 27 -3.99 12.28 -18.51
N GLY A 28 -3.86 11.41 -19.53
CA GLY A 28 -4.86 10.38 -19.79
C GLY A 28 -5.00 9.37 -18.64
N GLY A 29 -3.88 9.03 -17.99
CA GLY A 29 -3.83 8.17 -16.80
C GLY A 29 -4.61 8.76 -15.63
N TYR A 30 -4.32 10.00 -15.23
CA TYR A 30 -5.02 10.68 -14.15
C TYR A 30 -6.50 10.93 -14.45
N ALA A 31 -6.85 11.33 -15.67
CA ALA A 31 -8.25 11.48 -16.06
C ALA A 31 -9.01 10.14 -15.97
N SER A 32 -8.38 9.05 -16.42
CA SER A 32 -8.96 7.70 -16.28
C SER A 32 -9.08 7.29 -14.82
N TYR A 33 -8.08 7.58 -13.99
CA TYR A 33 -8.11 7.30 -12.56
C TYR A 33 -9.25 8.05 -11.87
N TRP A 34 -9.43 9.34 -12.20
CA TRP A 34 -10.52 10.14 -11.66
C TRP A 34 -11.89 9.53 -11.98
N VAL A 35 -12.12 9.15 -13.24
CA VAL A 35 -13.39 8.56 -13.68
C VAL A 35 -13.64 7.17 -13.09
N TYR A 36 -12.66 6.27 -13.16
CA TYR A 36 -12.87 4.85 -12.88
C TYR A 36 -12.55 4.45 -11.44
N GLN A 37 -11.74 5.22 -10.72
CA GLN A 37 -11.28 4.85 -9.38
C GLN A 37 -11.51 5.92 -8.32
N HIS A 38 -11.54 7.21 -8.66
CA HIS A 38 -11.79 8.23 -7.65
C HIS A 38 -13.28 8.47 -7.43
N LEU A 39 -14.00 8.84 -8.49
CA LEU A 39 -15.39 9.29 -8.40
C LEU A 39 -16.31 8.26 -7.74
N GLY A 40 -16.22 6.98 -8.15
CA GLY A 40 -17.04 5.91 -7.57
C GLY A 40 -16.72 5.58 -6.11
N ASN A 41 -15.56 6.04 -5.63
CA ASN A 41 -15.04 5.79 -4.30
C ASN A 41 -15.25 6.96 -3.33
N LEU A 42 -15.92 8.05 -3.71
CA LEU A 42 -16.30 9.16 -2.81
C LEU A 42 -17.76 9.03 -2.33
N PRO A 43 -18.07 9.29 -1.04
CA PRO A 43 -19.42 9.07 -0.55
C PRO A 43 -20.37 10.10 -1.17
N PRO A 44 -21.69 9.83 -1.23
CA PRO A 44 -22.64 10.75 -1.86
C PRO A 44 -22.58 12.18 -1.31
N GLU A 45 -22.31 12.36 -0.01
CA GLU A 45 -22.12 13.70 0.57
C GLU A 45 -20.85 14.42 0.09
N GLU A 46 -19.71 13.73 -0.01
CA GLU A 46 -18.47 14.36 -0.49
C GLU A 46 -18.58 14.69 -1.98
N LEU A 47 -19.20 13.80 -2.79
CA LEU A 47 -19.46 14.04 -4.21
C LEU A 47 -20.31 15.29 -4.44
N GLN A 48 -21.31 15.56 -3.60
CA GLN A 48 -22.14 16.76 -3.73
C GLN A 48 -21.36 18.06 -3.50
N SER A 49 -20.31 18.00 -2.69
CA SER A 49 -19.41 19.13 -2.41
C SER A 49 -18.17 19.18 -3.31
N ASP A 50 -18.02 18.25 -4.26
CA ASP A 50 -16.86 18.17 -5.14
C ASP A 50 -17.03 19.10 -6.35
N ASP A 51 -16.26 20.18 -6.39
CA ASP A 51 -16.34 21.20 -7.43
C ASP A 51 -16.03 20.63 -8.82
N LEU A 52 -15.01 19.77 -8.93
CA LEU A 52 -14.63 19.14 -10.20
C LEU A 52 -15.74 18.21 -10.71
N TYR A 53 -16.36 17.43 -9.84
CA TYR A 53 -17.51 16.59 -10.19
C TYR A 53 -18.68 17.43 -10.69
N ASN A 54 -19.00 18.54 -10.02
CA ASN A 54 -20.08 19.43 -10.44
C ASN A 54 -19.79 20.05 -11.82
N GLU A 55 -18.56 20.55 -12.05
CA GLU A 55 -18.14 21.09 -13.34
C GLU A 55 -18.21 20.03 -14.47
N VAL A 56 -17.75 18.81 -14.20
CA VAL A 56 -17.80 17.71 -15.16
C VAL A 56 -19.24 17.30 -15.47
N LYS A 57 -20.11 17.24 -14.46
CA LYS A 57 -21.51 16.83 -14.61
C LYS A 57 -22.34 17.84 -15.41
N ASP A 58 -22.05 19.12 -15.26
CA ASP A 58 -22.77 20.21 -15.94
C ASP A 58 -22.22 20.52 -17.34
N SER A 59 -21.12 19.87 -17.76
CA SER A 59 -20.51 20.04 -19.07
C SER A 59 -21.02 19.04 -20.10
N GLU A 60 -21.26 19.50 -21.34
CA GLU A 60 -21.50 18.61 -22.49
C GLU A 60 -20.21 17.87 -22.93
N ASP A 61 -19.05 18.51 -22.79
CA ASP A 61 -17.73 17.94 -23.01
C ASP A 61 -16.81 18.24 -21.82
N ALA A 62 -16.64 17.25 -20.95
CA ALA A 62 -15.83 17.36 -19.75
C ALA A 62 -14.32 17.17 -20.00
N TRP A 63 -13.89 16.82 -21.22
CA TRP A 63 -12.48 16.50 -21.47
C TRP A 63 -11.53 17.66 -21.19
N PRO A 64 -11.77 18.91 -21.61
CA PRO A 64 -10.87 20.02 -21.31
C PRO A 64 -10.69 20.25 -19.80
N ILE A 65 -11.77 20.12 -19.03
CA ILE A 65 -11.77 20.27 -17.56
C ILE A 65 -10.89 19.19 -16.92
N LEU A 66 -11.15 17.91 -17.26
CA LEU A 66 -10.39 16.78 -16.74
C LEU A 66 -8.92 16.82 -17.17
N ARG A 67 -8.64 17.25 -18.39
CA ARG A 67 -7.28 17.38 -18.91
C ARG A 67 -6.49 18.43 -18.11
N ASP A 68 -7.10 19.57 -17.84
CA ASP A 68 -6.43 20.68 -17.15
C ASP A 68 -6.22 20.33 -15.66
N PHE A 69 -7.21 19.70 -15.01
CA PHE A 69 -7.06 19.11 -13.67
C PHE A 69 -5.92 18.08 -13.62
N ALA A 70 -5.96 17.07 -14.49
CA ALA A 70 -4.95 16.00 -14.54
C ALA A 70 -3.53 16.54 -14.82
N TYR A 71 -3.41 17.57 -15.66
CA TYR A 71 -2.13 18.23 -15.89
C TYR A 71 -1.65 18.98 -14.64
N GLY A 72 -2.55 19.66 -13.93
CA GLY A 72 -2.28 20.30 -12.65
C GLY A 72 -1.74 19.31 -11.63
N THR A 73 -2.47 18.21 -11.37
CA THR A 73 -2.06 17.15 -10.44
C THR A 73 -0.72 16.50 -10.83
N HIS A 74 -0.43 16.36 -12.13
CA HIS A 74 0.89 15.87 -12.57
C HIS A 74 2.04 16.84 -12.25
N ARG A 75 1.78 18.15 -12.33
CA ARG A 75 2.82 19.19 -12.17
C ARG A 75 3.03 19.62 -10.73
N VAL A 76 1.96 19.66 -9.96
CA VAL A 76 1.93 19.98 -8.55
C VAL A 76 1.11 18.87 -7.88
N PRO A 77 1.78 17.77 -7.47
CA PRO A 77 1.10 16.67 -6.79
C PRO A 77 0.46 17.13 -5.47
N ASP A 78 1.17 18.01 -4.75
CA ASP A 78 0.74 18.61 -3.50
C ASP A 78 -0.67 19.20 -3.62
N GLY A 79 -1.60 18.73 -2.78
CA GLY A 79 -2.95 19.26 -2.67
C GLY A 79 -4.02 18.52 -3.50
N THR A 80 -3.67 17.53 -4.32
CA THR A 80 -4.69 16.60 -4.88
C THR A 80 -4.76 15.33 -4.03
N ARG A 81 -5.83 15.17 -3.26
CA ARG A 81 -6.05 13.98 -2.43
C ARG A 81 -6.82 12.91 -3.20
N TRP A 82 -6.20 11.75 -3.40
CA TRP A 82 -6.86 10.57 -3.96
C TRP A 82 -7.35 9.59 -2.88
N SER A 83 -6.80 9.69 -1.67
CA SER A 83 -7.27 8.94 -0.51
C SER A 83 -8.72 9.26 -0.15
N TYR A 84 -9.44 8.24 0.33
CA TYR A 84 -10.85 8.34 0.72
C TYR A 84 -11.16 7.39 1.87
N HIS A 85 -12.30 7.60 2.52
CA HIS A 85 -12.79 6.68 3.54
C HIS A 85 -14.26 6.30 3.30
N ARG A 86 -14.66 5.18 3.92
CA ARG A 86 -16.03 4.67 3.92
C ARG A 86 -16.35 4.03 5.24
N ASP A 87 -17.53 4.35 5.75
CA ASP A 87 -18.11 3.63 6.89
C ASP A 87 -19.12 2.61 6.37
N LEU A 88 -18.81 1.34 6.58
CA LEU A 88 -19.60 0.17 6.21
C LEU A 88 -20.21 -0.41 7.49
N GLY A 89 -21.32 0.20 7.94
CA GLY A 89 -21.84 -0.07 9.29
C GLY A 89 -20.82 0.34 10.35
N ASN A 90 -20.48 -0.57 11.26
CA ASN A 90 -19.46 -0.35 12.30
C ASN A 90 -18.04 -0.70 11.83
N THR A 91 -17.78 -0.82 10.53
CA THR A 91 -16.42 -0.99 9.98
C THR A 91 -16.04 0.24 9.20
N ARG A 92 -14.86 0.81 9.47
CA ARG A 92 -14.31 1.90 8.65
C ARG A 92 -13.25 1.37 7.70
N LEU A 93 -13.36 1.70 6.42
CA LEU A 93 -12.32 1.57 5.41
C LEU A 93 -11.66 2.94 5.20
N LEU A 94 -10.35 2.98 5.34
CA LEU A 94 -9.50 4.12 4.97
C LEU A 94 -8.57 3.67 3.83
N MET A 95 -8.85 4.12 2.61
CA MET A 95 -8.05 3.80 1.43
C MET A 95 -7.05 4.92 1.18
N MET A 96 -5.77 4.60 1.24
CA MET A 96 -4.65 5.54 1.05
C MET A 96 -4.07 5.41 -0.36
N ASP A 97 -3.85 6.54 -1.02
CA ASP A 97 -3.10 6.58 -2.27
C ASP A 97 -1.59 6.69 -2.01
N SER A 98 -0.93 5.53 -1.98
CA SER A 98 0.51 5.38 -1.84
C SER A 98 1.31 5.59 -3.15
N ARG A 99 0.72 6.12 -4.22
CA ARG A 99 1.41 6.39 -5.50
C ARG A 99 1.32 7.86 -5.91
N GLY A 100 0.12 8.41 -5.97
CA GLY A 100 -0.11 9.81 -6.36
C GLY A 100 0.35 10.83 -5.32
N GLY A 101 0.19 10.50 -4.02
CA GLY A 101 0.56 11.37 -2.90
C GLY A 101 2.04 11.38 -2.51
N ARG A 102 2.89 10.58 -3.18
CA ARG A 102 4.30 10.43 -2.79
C ARG A 102 5.07 11.74 -2.90
N VAL A 103 5.80 12.08 -1.84
CA VAL A 103 6.85 13.09 -1.86
C VAL A 103 8.17 12.38 -2.15
N LEU A 104 8.80 12.71 -3.29
CA LEU A 104 10.00 12.01 -3.76
C LEU A 104 11.29 12.80 -3.61
N GLU A 105 11.21 14.09 -3.26
CA GLU A 105 12.40 14.94 -3.11
C GLU A 105 13.37 14.35 -2.09
N GLU A 106 14.63 14.28 -2.49
CA GLU A 106 15.69 13.68 -1.68
C GLU A 106 15.81 14.35 -0.29
N GLY A 107 15.92 13.52 0.76
CA GLY A 107 16.01 14.01 2.14
C GLY A 107 14.68 14.40 2.79
N ARG A 108 13.56 14.44 2.05
CA ARG A 108 12.20 14.65 2.60
C ARG A 108 11.17 13.67 2.05
N ARG A 109 11.62 12.48 1.63
CA ARG A 109 10.78 11.45 1.03
C ARG A 109 9.66 11.02 1.99
N SER A 110 8.44 10.91 1.48
CA SER A 110 7.28 10.45 2.24
C SER A 110 6.29 9.73 1.33
N MET A 111 5.58 8.74 1.88
CA MET A 111 4.55 7.99 1.15
C MET A 111 3.36 8.85 0.72
N VAL A 112 3.03 9.84 1.54
CA VAL A 112 1.95 10.82 1.34
C VAL A 112 2.44 12.19 1.76
N ASP A 113 1.83 13.25 1.22
CA ASP A 113 2.14 14.61 1.66
C ASP A 113 1.61 14.91 3.08
N ALA A 114 2.00 16.05 3.63
CA ALA A 114 1.68 16.41 5.01
C ALA A 114 0.17 16.65 5.24
N ASP A 115 -0.53 17.20 4.25
CA ASP A 115 -1.97 17.49 4.34
C ASP A 115 -2.78 16.19 4.26
N GLU A 116 -2.39 15.29 3.37
CA GLU A 116 -2.96 13.95 3.27
C GLU A 116 -2.66 13.12 4.52
N TRP A 117 -1.45 13.20 5.09
CA TRP A 117 -1.14 12.54 6.37
C TRP A 117 -1.98 13.07 7.53
N ALA A 118 -2.21 14.38 7.60
CA ALA A 118 -3.07 14.99 8.61
C ALA A 118 -4.51 14.48 8.47
N TRP A 119 -5.02 14.41 7.24
CA TRP A 119 -6.33 13.85 6.94
C TRP A 119 -6.44 12.35 7.30
N ILE A 120 -5.44 11.54 6.94
CA ILE A 120 -5.36 10.11 7.32
C ILE A 120 -5.43 9.98 8.84
N SER A 121 -4.62 10.76 9.55
CA SER A 121 -4.57 10.77 11.01
C SER A 121 -5.90 11.20 11.65
N GLU A 122 -6.63 12.12 11.03
CA GLU A 122 -7.96 12.57 11.47
C GLU A 122 -9.02 11.47 11.26
N LYS A 123 -9.02 10.80 10.10
CA LYS A 123 -10.03 9.78 9.77
C LYS A 123 -9.77 8.43 10.43
N ALA A 124 -8.51 8.13 10.77
CA ALA A 124 -8.11 6.95 11.50
C ALA A 124 -8.44 7.10 13.00
N THR A 125 -9.68 6.74 13.37
CA THR A 125 -10.19 6.79 14.74
C THR A 125 -10.67 5.42 15.21
N GLY A 126 -10.71 5.21 16.53
CA GLY A 126 -11.45 4.13 17.16
C GLY A 126 -12.97 4.39 17.15
N GLY A 127 -13.72 3.59 17.91
CA GLY A 127 -15.19 3.62 17.94
C GLY A 127 -15.88 2.75 16.88
N PHE A 128 -15.09 2.01 16.11
CA PHE A 128 -15.53 1.02 15.13
C PHE A 128 -15.25 -0.40 15.65
N ASP A 129 -16.01 -1.38 15.17
CA ASP A 129 -15.74 -2.79 15.47
C ASP A 129 -14.50 -3.28 14.70
N HIS A 130 -14.28 -2.77 13.49
CA HIS A 130 -13.12 -3.08 12.65
C HIS A 130 -12.61 -1.83 11.90
N LEU A 131 -11.30 -1.75 11.71
CA LEU A 131 -10.67 -0.74 10.85
C LEU A 131 -9.91 -1.43 9.72
N LEU A 132 -10.25 -1.11 8.47
CA LEU A 132 -9.57 -1.54 7.27
C LEU A 132 -8.72 -0.39 6.74
N ILE A 133 -7.46 -0.66 6.49
CA ILE A 133 -6.52 0.32 5.95
C ILE A 133 -6.06 -0.20 4.58
N GLY A 134 -6.58 0.39 3.51
CA GLY A 134 -6.18 0.06 2.16
C GLY A 134 -4.95 0.86 1.72
N THR A 135 -4.01 0.20 1.07
CA THR A 135 -2.82 0.81 0.43
C THR A 135 -2.45 -0.04 -0.77
N SER A 136 -2.00 0.55 -1.87
CA SER A 136 -1.59 -0.27 -3.03
C SER A 136 -0.39 -1.16 -2.68
N LEU A 137 0.49 -0.66 -1.82
CA LEU A 137 1.72 -1.33 -1.39
C LEU A 137 1.59 -1.91 0.02
N PRO A 138 2.11 -3.12 0.26
CA PRO A 138 2.19 -3.69 1.60
C PRO A 138 2.94 -2.80 2.58
N LEU A 139 2.35 -2.63 3.77
CA LEU A 139 3.02 -2.03 4.91
C LEU A 139 4.04 -3.02 5.50
N LEU A 140 3.64 -4.30 5.61
CA LEU A 140 4.45 -5.37 6.23
C LEU A 140 4.83 -6.46 5.22
N LEU A 141 5.99 -6.30 4.58
CA LEU A 141 6.61 -7.30 3.70
C LEU A 141 7.22 -8.47 4.46
N GLY A 142 7.65 -9.52 3.76
CA GLY A 142 8.52 -10.54 4.36
C GLY A 142 9.75 -9.89 5.02
N PRO A 143 10.10 -10.22 6.28
CA PRO A 143 11.08 -9.47 7.06
C PRO A 143 12.42 -9.21 6.36
N ALA A 144 12.90 -10.14 5.54
CA ALA A 144 14.14 -9.92 4.79
C ALA A 144 14.00 -8.81 3.74
N MET A 145 12.90 -8.80 2.98
CA MET A 145 12.64 -7.75 1.99
C MET A 145 12.35 -6.41 2.65
N HIS A 146 11.61 -6.41 3.75
CA HIS A 146 11.34 -5.20 4.54
C HIS A 146 12.64 -4.53 4.98
N HIS A 147 13.54 -5.28 5.64
CA HIS A 147 14.81 -4.70 6.10
C HIS A 147 15.78 -4.37 4.96
N LEU A 148 15.74 -5.12 3.84
CA LEU A 148 16.53 -4.79 2.65
C LEU A 148 16.12 -3.44 2.06
N GLN A 149 14.82 -3.14 2.03
CA GLN A 149 14.30 -1.85 1.57
C GLN A 149 14.74 -0.68 2.45
N GLY A 150 14.68 -0.83 3.78
CA GLY A 150 15.20 0.20 4.71
C GLY A 150 16.72 0.37 4.61
N TRP A 151 17.46 -0.71 4.38
CA TRP A 151 18.91 -0.65 4.12
C TRP A 151 19.21 0.12 2.84
N ASP A 152 18.52 -0.20 1.73
CA ASP A 152 18.66 0.50 0.46
C ASP A 152 18.35 2.00 0.59
N GLU A 153 17.26 2.35 1.28
CA GLU A 153 16.88 3.74 1.55
C GLU A 153 18.02 4.53 2.22
N ARG A 154 18.67 3.96 3.23
CA ARG A 154 19.81 4.60 3.91
C ARG A 154 21.04 4.73 3.03
N LEU A 155 21.27 3.78 2.12
CA LEU A 155 22.38 3.86 1.19
C LEU A 155 22.12 4.93 0.13
N SER A 156 20.91 4.97 -0.43
CA SER A 156 20.47 6.00 -1.39
C SER A 156 20.58 7.41 -0.84
N SER A 157 20.31 7.62 0.45
CA SER A 157 20.48 8.93 1.11
C SER A 157 21.94 9.33 1.36
N GLY A 158 22.91 8.51 0.94
CA GLY A 158 24.33 8.86 0.97
C GLY A 158 25.07 8.48 2.26
N THR A 159 24.47 7.67 3.15
CA THR A 159 25.09 7.26 4.43
C THR A 159 26.48 6.64 4.22
N TRP A 160 26.71 5.93 3.11
CA TRP A 160 28.00 5.30 2.76
C TRP A 160 28.71 6.00 1.58
N GLY A 161 28.35 7.26 1.30
CA GLY A 161 28.94 8.10 0.26
C GLY A 161 28.27 7.98 -1.11
N GLU A 162 28.58 8.94 -2.00
CA GLU A 162 27.89 9.14 -3.29
C GLU A 162 27.94 7.96 -4.26
N ARG A 163 28.99 7.12 -4.18
CA ARG A 163 29.09 5.93 -5.05
C ARG A 163 28.11 4.84 -4.64
N ALA A 164 27.97 4.63 -3.33
CA ALA A 164 26.99 3.69 -2.79
C ALA A 164 25.56 4.18 -3.06
N ALA A 165 25.32 5.49 -2.89
CA ALA A 165 24.02 6.10 -3.18
C ALA A 165 23.56 5.87 -4.63
N ARG A 166 24.44 6.11 -5.61
CA ARG A 166 24.11 5.88 -7.03
C ARG A 166 23.87 4.40 -7.36
N TRP A 167 24.64 3.50 -6.75
CA TRP A 167 24.42 2.07 -6.93
C TRP A 167 23.10 1.62 -6.30
N ALA A 168 22.79 2.08 -5.09
CA ALA A 168 21.55 1.80 -4.37
C ALA A 168 20.34 2.34 -5.14
N GLU A 169 20.38 3.55 -5.67
CA GLU A 169 19.30 4.08 -6.52
C GLU A 169 19.08 3.22 -7.79
N GLY A 170 20.15 2.73 -8.40
CA GLY A 170 20.04 1.77 -9.50
C GLY A 170 19.43 0.43 -9.07
N PHE A 171 19.81 -0.07 -7.89
CA PHE A 171 19.26 -1.30 -7.32
C PHE A 171 17.77 -1.15 -6.98
N ARG A 172 17.40 -0.04 -6.33
CA ARG A 172 16.03 0.36 -5.99
C ARG A 172 15.10 0.28 -7.18
N ARG A 173 15.47 0.95 -8.27
CA ARG A 173 14.72 0.97 -9.53
C ARG A 173 14.67 -0.38 -10.23
N SER A 174 15.65 -1.25 -10.01
CA SER A 174 15.69 -2.55 -10.68
C SER A 174 14.92 -3.65 -9.96
N GLN A 175 14.60 -3.43 -8.68
CA GLN A 175 13.94 -4.40 -7.80
C GLN A 175 12.64 -3.83 -7.20
N ASP A 176 12.16 -2.71 -7.72
CA ASP A 176 10.93 -2.02 -7.33
C ASP A 176 10.83 -1.82 -5.82
N LEU A 177 11.92 -1.31 -5.23
CA LEU A 177 12.01 -1.03 -3.80
C LEU A 177 11.34 0.30 -3.48
N ASP A 178 10.02 0.27 -3.44
CA ASP A 178 9.18 1.46 -3.35
C ASP A 178 8.06 1.32 -2.32
N HIS A 179 8.06 0.24 -1.53
CA HIS A 179 7.03 -0.01 -0.54
C HIS A 179 7.30 0.82 0.71
N TRP A 180 6.39 0.75 1.69
CA TRP A 180 6.48 1.54 2.93
C TRP A 180 7.85 1.43 3.64
N ALA A 181 8.51 0.26 3.57
CA ALA A 181 9.83 0.06 4.17
C ALA A 181 10.96 0.86 3.51
N SER A 182 10.76 1.34 2.29
CA SER A 182 11.65 2.26 1.56
C SER A 182 11.38 3.74 1.86
N PHE A 183 10.41 4.02 2.73
CA PHE A 183 10.01 5.35 3.22
C PHE A 183 9.87 5.26 4.75
N HIS A 184 10.99 5.00 5.44
CA HIS A 184 10.98 4.58 6.85
C HIS A 184 10.24 5.55 7.79
N ASP A 185 10.36 6.87 7.57
CA ASP A 185 9.65 7.84 8.42
C ASP A 185 8.11 7.73 8.26
N SER A 186 7.62 7.52 7.04
CA SER A 186 6.19 7.25 6.79
C SER A 186 5.76 5.91 7.36
N PHE A 187 6.60 4.87 7.27
CA PHE A 187 6.35 3.58 7.90
C PHE A 187 6.21 3.73 9.42
N ALA A 188 7.18 4.37 10.08
CA ALA A 188 7.18 4.58 11.52
C ALA A 188 5.97 5.40 11.97
N ALA A 189 5.59 6.44 11.22
CA ALA A 189 4.39 7.23 11.48
C ALA A 189 3.11 6.39 11.38
N MET A 190 3.01 5.54 10.35
CA MET A 190 1.88 4.64 10.16
C MET A 190 1.77 3.59 11.27
N VAL A 191 2.89 3.00 11.67
CA VAL A 191 2.93 2.07 12.80
C VAL A 191 2.54 2.77 14.11
N GLY A 192 3.01 4.00 14.33
CA GLY A 192 2.61 4.81 15.49
C GLY A 192 1.10 5.09 15.51
N LEU A 193 0.51 5.35 14.34
CA LEU A 193 -0.94 5.52 14.19
C LEU A 193 -1.71 4.24 14.54
N ILE A 194 -1.26 3.09 14.01
CA ILE A 194 -1.83 1.77 14.31
C ILE A 194 -1.70 1.45 15.81
N GLN A 195 -0.56 1.77 16.42
CA GLN A 195 -0.34 1.60 17.85
C GLN A 195 -1.34 2.41 18.68
N ALA A 196 -1.52 3.70 18.35
CA ALA A 196 -2.44 4.60 19.06
C ALA A 196 -3.91 4.15 18.92
N LEU A 197 -4.28 3.60 17.75
CA LEU A 197 -5.59 2.98 17.55
C LEU A 197 -5.75 1.72 18.39
N ALA A 198 -4.75 0.83 18.36
CA ALA A 198 -4.81 -0.46 19.03
C ALA A 198 -4.76 -0.33 20.56
N SER A 199 -4.10 0.68 21.10
CA SER A 199 -4.04 0.98 22.54
C SER A 199 -5.31 1.66 23.06
N GLY A 200 -6.09 2.28 22.17
CA GLY A 200 -7.29 3.05 22.46
C GLY A 200 -7.05 4.54 22.73
N GLU A 201 -5.87 5.07 22.38
CA GLU A 201 -5.59 6.51 22.46
C GLU A 201 -6.44 7.33 21.48
N LYS A 202 -6.90 6.70 20.39
CA LYS A 202 -7.80 7.30 19.39
C LYS A 202 -9.27 6.92 19.54
N GLY A 203 -9.71 6.53 20.74
CA GLY A 203 -11.07 6.09 21.04
C GLY A 203 -11.16 4.59 21.33
N ASP A 204 -12.37 4.03 21.41
CA ASP A 204 -12.54 2.60 21.72
C ASP A 204 -11.83 1.74 20.66
N PRO A 205 -10.89 0.87 21.05
CA PRO A 205 -10.07 0.14 20.08
C PRO A 205 -10.91 -0.88 19.31
N PRO A 206 -10.73 -0.99 17.98
CA PRO A 206 -11.43 -1.98 17.18
C PRO A 206 -11.00 -3.40 17.57
N SER A 207 -11.82 -4.40 17.29
CA SER A 207 -11.42 -5.80 17.44
C SER A 207 -10.24 -6.14 16.53
N THR A 208 -10.26 -5.64 15.29
CA THR A 208 -9.16 -5.82 14.34
C THR A 208 -8.81 -4.53 13.60
N ILE A 209 -7.53 -4.38 13.28
CA ILE A 209 -6.99 -3.44 12.30
C ILE A 209 -6.38 -4.27 11.18
N VAL A 210 -6.93 -4.19 9.97
CA VAL A 210 -6.48 -4.99 8.82
C VAL A 210 -5.96 -4.07 7.74
N VAL A 211 -4.66 -4.13 7.48
CA VAL A 211 -4.03 -3.47 6.35
C VAL A 211 -4.21 -4.36 5.12
N ILE A 212 -4.87 -3.86 4.09
CA ILE A 212 -5.16 -4.59 2.84
C ILE A 212 -4.34 -3.98 1.72
N SER A 213 -3.60 -4.81 0.98
CA SER A 213 -2.76 -4.33 -0.12
C SER A 213 -2.52 -5.35 -1.25
N GLY A 214 -1.77 -4.93 -2.27
CA GLY A 214 -1.48 -5.71 -3.47
C GLY A 214 -0.03 -5.61 -3.94
N ASP A 215 0.16 -5.47 -5.26
CA ASP A 215 1.42 -5.15 -5.97
C ASP A 215 2.54 -6.21 -5.99
N VAL A 216 2.57 -7.16 -5.05
CA VAL A 216 3.73 -8.07 -4.89
C VAL A 216 3.64 -9.42 -5.61
N HIS A 217 2.60 -9.65 -6.43
CA HIS A 217 2.37 -10.88 -7.22
C HIS A 217 2.23 -12.18 -6.42
N HIS A 218 1.99 -12.09 -5.12
CA HIS A 218 1.65 -13.20 -4.24
C HIS A 218 0.65 -12.75 -3.18
N GLY A 219 0.03 -13.70 -2.49
CA GLY A 219 -0.88 -13.44 -1.38
C GLY A 219 -0.34 -14.01 -0.07
N TYR A 220 -0.69 -13.36 1.02
CA TYR A 220 -0.35 -13.81 2.37
C TYR A 220 -1.22 -13.12 3.41
N LEU A 221 -1.25 -13.72 4.59
CA LEU A 221 -1.76 -13.10 5.81
C LEU A 221 -0.64 -13.12 6.87
N ALA A 222 -0.30 -11.94 7.38
CA ALA A 222 0.65 -11.79 8.47
C ALA A 222 -0.02 -11.14 9.68
N GLU A 223 0.21 -11.70 10.86
CA GLU A 223 -0.21 -11.12 12.14
C GLU A 223 0.94 -10.27 12.69
N ALA A 224 0.63 -9.03 13.03
CA ALA A 224 1.54 -8.10 13.67
C ALA A 224 1.33 -8.10 15.19
N THR A 225 2.44 -8.17 15.92
CA THR A 225 2.50 -8.03 17.38
C THR A 225 3.19 -6.71 17.69
N LEU A 226 2.40 -5.77 18.20
CA LEU A 226 2.82 -4.45 18.65
C LEU A 226 3.54 -4.53 20.01
N GLU A 227 4.52 -3.66 20.23
CA GLU A 227 5.13 -3.47 21.54
C GLU A 227 4.18 -2.64 22.43
N ASN A 228 3.66 -3.25 23.50
CA ASN A 228 2.78 -2.66 24.56
C ASN A 228 1.25 -2.67 24.31
N ASN A 229 0.50 -3.10 25.36
CA ASN A 229 -0.93 -2.85 25.69
C ASN A 229 -1.99 -2.77 24.56
N ALA A 230 -1.67 -3.23 23.36
CA ALA A 230 -2.59 -3.29 22.23
C ALA A 230 -3.76 -4.22 22.55
N LYS A 231 -4.98 -3.72 22.37
CA LYS A 231 -6.24 -4.45 22.55
C LYS A 231 -6.77 -4.99 21.22
N SER A 232 -6.44 -4.33 20.11
CA SER A 232 -6.78 -4.75 18.75
C SER A 232 -5.80 -5.79 18.23
N ARG A 233 -6.29 -6.72 17.41
CA ARG A 233 -5.43 -7.58 16.58
C ARG A 233 -5.08 -6.88 15.28
N VAL A 234 -3.80 -6.90 14.90
CA VAL A 234 -3.33 -6.20 13.70
C VAL A 234 -2.87 -7.21 12.66
N TYR A 235 -3.37 -7.07 11.43
CA TYR A 235 -3.04 -7.95 10.32
C TYR A 235 -2.63 -7.16 9.09
N GLN A 236 -1.68 -7.72 8.33
CA GLN A 236 -1.44 -7.37 6.94
C GLN A 236 -2.03 -8.50 6.09
N ALA A 237 -3.00 -8.18 5.24
CA ALA A 237 -3.61 -9.07 4.28
C ALA A 237 -3.23 -8.62 2.86
N VAL A 238 -2.68 -9.54 2.06
CA VAL A 238 -2.27 -9.26 0.69
C VAL A 238 -2.88 -10.28 -0.25
N CYS A 239 -3.51 -9.80 -1.31
CA CYS A 239 -4.05 -10.64 -2.37
C CYS A 239 -3.76 -9.99 -3.74
N SER A 240 -2.57 -10.27 -4.28
CA SER A 240 -2.08 -9.64 -5.51
C SER A 240 -2.24 -10.44 -6.82
N PRO A 241 -2.15 -11.78 -6.88
CA PRO A 241 -2.04 -12.50 -8.15
C PRO A 241 -3.39 -12.74 -8.86
N LEU A 242 -4.28 -11.74 -8.91
CA LEU A 242 -5.51 -11.84 -9.69
C LEU A 242 -5.17 -11.78 -11.19
N ARG A 243 -5.32 -12.90 -11.89
CA ARG A 243 -4.93 -13.12 -13.30
C ARG A 243 -3.45 -12.87 -13.61
N ASN A 244 -2.62 -12.74 -12.59
CA ASN A 244 -1.18 -12.47 -12.68
C ASN A 244 -0.36 -13.56 -11.96
N ALA A 245 -0.81 -14.82 -12.04
CA ALA A 245 -0.05 -15.94 -11.51
C ALA A 245 1.30 -16.04 -12.23
N LEU A 246 2.39 -16.06 -11.47
CA LEU A 246 3.73 -16.14 -12.03
C LEU A 246 3.91 -17.51 -12.73
N PRO A 247 4.36 -17.54 -14.00
CA PRO A 247 4.58 -18.79 -14.71
C PRO A 247 5.82 -19.48 -14.12
N ASN A 248 5.56 -20.46 -13.26
CA ASN A 248 6.46 -21.44 -12.61
C ASN A 248 6.70 -21.25 -11.10
N LYS A 249 6.86 -22.41 -10.44
CA LYS A 249 7.00 -22.62 -8.99
C LYS A 249 7.97 -21.62 -8.32
N LYS A 250 7.40 -20.80 -7.43
CA LYS A 250 8.03 -19.99 -6.37
C LYS A 250 8.89 -18.85 -6.90
N SER A 251 8.47 -17.61 -6.62
CA SER A 251 9.46 -16.54 -6.46
C SER A 251 10.31 -16.92 -5.25
N TYR A 252 11.42 -17.62 -5.49
CA TYR A 252 12.34 -18.09 -4.47
C TYR A 252 12.70 -16.95 -3.52
N LEU A 253 12.94 -15.75 -4.06
CA LEU A 253 13.24 -14.56 -3.27
C LEU A 253 12.09 -14.16 -2.34
N GLN A 254 10.84 -14.16 -2.82
CA GLN A 254 9.68 -13.80 -2.01
C GLN A 254 9.41 -14.85 -0.92
N ASP A 255 9.52 -16.15 -1.22
CA ASP A 255 9.41 -17.20 -0.19
C ASP A 255 10.54 -17.11 0.84
N HIS A 256 11.77 -16.88 0.40
CA HIS A 256 12.93 -16.77 1.29
C HIS A 256 12.88 -15.53 2.17
N SER A 257 12.16 -14.48 1.73
CA SER A 257 11.99 -13.25 2.49
C SER A 257 11.29 -13.45 3.84
N TRP A 258 10.51 -14.53 3.98
CA TRP A 258 9.81 -14.90 5.20
C TRP A 258 10.63 -15.82 6.13
N THR A 259 11.81 -16.27 5.70
CA THR A 259 12.65 -17.15 6.53
C THR A 259 13.38 -16.36 7.61
N ARG A 260 13.45 -16.95 8.82
CA ARG A 260 14.16 -16.33 9.95
C ARG A 260 15.63 -15.99 9.66
N PRO A 261 16.44 -16.88 9.04
CA PRO A 261 17.83 -16.56 8.76
C PRO A 261 17.99 -15.37 7.81
N ALA A 262 17.21 -15.31 6.74
CA ALA A 262 17.25 -14.20 5.80
C ALA A 262 16.83 -12.88 6.48
N GLY A 263 15.74 -12.92 7.26
CA GLY A 263 15.29 -11.78 8.06
C GLY A 263 16.36 -11.25 9.02
N LEU A 264 17.08 -12.14 9.73
CA LEU A 264 18.15 -11.73 10.65
C LEU A 264 19.34 -11.09 9.93
N VAL A 265 19.74 -11.62 8.78
CA VAL A 265 20.84 -11.06 7.98
C VAL A 265 20.46 -9.67 7.45
N ALA A 266 19.28 -9.53 6.84
CA ALA A 266 18.80 -8.25 6.34
C ALA A 266 18.65 -7.22 7.47
N ARG A 267 18.12 -7.63 8.63
CA ARG A 267 18.02 -6.78 9.82
C ARG A 267 19.38 -6.30 10.33
N LEU A 268 20.40 -7.16 10.29
CA LEU A 268 21.76 -6.78 10.65
C LEU A 268 22.31 -5.72 9.68
N LEU A 269 22.12 -5.92 8.37
CA LEU A 269 22.53 -4.93 7.35
C LEU A 269 21.84 -3.59 7.55
N ALA A 270 20.51 -3.60 7.75
CA ALA A 270 19.73 -2.40 8.04
C ALA A 270 20.24 -1.67 9.29
N ARG A 271 20.48 -2.39 10.39
CA ARG A 271 21.07 -1.81 11.62
C ARG A 271 22.45 -1.22 11.39
N LEU A 272 23.31 -1.88 10.61
CA LEU A 272 24.64 -1.35 10.26
C LEU A 272 24.58 -0.08 9.39
N ALA A 273 23.50 0.10 8.62
CA ALA A 273 23.21 1.33 7.89
C ALA A 273 22.48 2.40 8.74
N GLY A 274 22.23 2.13 10.03
CA GLY A 274 21.59 3.07 10.95
C GLY A 274 20.06 3.12 10.85
N VAL A 275 19.42 2.10 10.26
CA VAL A 275 17.94 1.97 10.28
C VAL A 275 17.51 1.68 11.73
N PRO A 276 16.58 2.47 12.29
CA PRO A 276 15.98 2.22 13.60
C PRO A 276 15.32 0.84 13.72
N GLU A 277 15.09 0.41 14.96
CA GLU A 277 14.34 -0.81 15.22
C GLU A 277 12.84 -0.55 15.13
N GLU A 278 12.12 -1.42 14.42
CA GLU A 278 10.67 -1.30 14.27
C GLU A 278 9.95 -1.64 15.59
N PRO A 279 8.95 -0.84 16.01
CA PRO A 279 8.23 -1.06 17.26
C PRO A 279 7.13 -2.16 17.13
N LEU A 280 7.31 -3.08 16.18
CA LEU A 280 6.48 -4.25 16.01
C LEU A 280 7.26 -5.43 15.43
N THR A 281 6.72 -6.63 15.61
CA THR A 281 7.17 -7.82 14.89
C THR A 281 5.98 -8.46 14.18
N TRP A 282 6.21 -9.18 13.09
CA TRP A 282 5.14 -9.86 12.38
C TRP A 282 5.61 -11.20 11.81
N ARG A 283 4.64 -12.07 11.55
CA ARG A 283 4.86 -13.41 11.00
C ARG A 283 3.65 -13.86 10.19
N LEU A 284 3.87 -14.75 9.23
CA LEU A 284 2.78 -15.42 8.53
C LEU A 284 1.90 -16.21 9.51
N THR A 285 0.60 -16.25 9.22
CA THR A 285 -0.37 -17.11 9.91
C THR A 285 -0.46 -18.52 9.30
N HIS A 286 0.32 -18.76 8.24
CA HIS A 286 0.40 -19.98 7.45
C HIS A 286 1.87 -20.27 7.08
N ASP A 287 2.15 -21.41 6.45
CA ASP A 287 3.52 -21.90 6.27
C ASP A 287 4.32 -21.18 5.16
N ALA A 288 3.65 -20.72 4.10
CA ALA A 288 4.28 -20.09 2.95
C ALA A 288 3.31 -19.18 2.17
N ALA A 289 3.82 -18.21 1.42
CA ALA A 289 3.01 -17.34 0.57
C ALA A 289 2.25 -18.11 -0.52
N PHE A 290 1.12 -17.55 -0.95
CA PHE A 290 0.25 -18.11 -1.98
C PHE A 290 0.56 -17.47 -3.33
N PHE A 291 0.88 -18.27 -4.34
CA PHE A 291 1.25 -17.78 -5.69
C PHE A 291 0.22 -18.10 -6.77
N ASP A 292 -0.80 -18.88 -6.42
CA ASP A 292 -1.89 -19.24 -7.31
C ASP A 292 -2.71 -18.00 -7.70
N ASN A 293 -3.35 -18.06 -8.87
CA ASN A 293 -4.33 -17.06 -9.27
C ASN A 293 -5.49 -17.07 -8.27
N GLN A 294 -5.61 -16.04 -7.43
CA GLN A 294 -6.46 -16.10 -6.25
C GLN A 294 -7.26 -14.83 -6.00
N ILE A 295 -8.32 -15.00 -5.21
CA ILE A 295 -9.14 -13.97 -4.60
C ILE A 295 -9.12 -14.15 -3.09
N ALA A 296 -9.24 -13.04 -2.35
CA ALA A 296 -9.45 -13.06 -0.92
C ALA A 296 -10.77 -12.38 -0.58
N THR A 297 -11.55 -13.02 0.30
CA THR A 297 -12.82 -12.52 0.80
C THR A 297 -12.66 -12.24 2.29
N LEU A 298 -12.92 -11.00 2.71
CA LEU A 298 -12.98 -10.61 4.12
C LEU A 298 -14.45 -10.48 4.52
N GLU A 299 -14.91 -11.40 5.36
CA GLU A 299 -16.26 -11.43 5.92
C GLU A 299 -16.23 -10.81 7.32
N ILE A 300 -17.13 -9.86 7.57
CA ILE A 300 -17.23 -9.13 8.82
C ILE A 300 -18.65 -9.28 9.37
N GLU A 301 -18.75 -9.77 10.59
CA GLU A 301 -20.01 -9.94 11.32
C GLU A 301 -19.84 -9.38 12.73
N GLU A 302 -20.48 -8.24 13.00
CA GLU A 302 -20.34 -7.50 14.26
C GLU A 302 -18.87 -7.22 14.59
N ARG A 303 -18.34 -7.88 15.62
CA ARG A 303 -16.95 -7.80 16.09
C ARG A 303 -16.06 -8.96 15.65
N GLY A 304 -16.63 -9.91 14.91
CA GLY A 304 -15.93 -11.03 14.30
C GLY A 304 -15.52 -10.71 12.87
N ALA A 305 -14.33 -11.17 12.50
CA ALA A 305 -13.85 -11.05 11.12
C ALA A 305 -13.15 -12.34 10.70
N THR A 306 -13.39 -12.78 9.47
CA THR A 306 -12.78 -13.97 8.88
C THR A 306 -12.30 -13.64 7.48
N ILE A 307 -11.07 -14.02 7.16
CA ILE A 307 -10.53 -13.91 5.81
C ILE A 307 -10.37 -15.30 5.21
N THR A 308 -10.81 -15.45 3.95
CA THR A 308 -10.70 -16.67 3.16
C THR A 308 -9.95 -16.36 1.88
N PHE A 309 -8.92 -17.14 1.58
CA PHE A 309 -8.18 -17.11 0.31
C PHE A 309 -8.61 -18.31 -0.54
N GLU A 310 -8.92 -18.05 -1.81
CA GLU A 310 -9.39 -19.06 -2.76
C GLU A 310 -8.66 -18.91 -4.09
N LYS A 311 -8.16 -20.01 -4.64
CA LYS A 311 -7.56 -20.03 -5.99
C LYS A 311 -8.61 -20.37 -7.03
N ALA A 312 -8.46 -19.78 -8.21
CA ALA A 312 -9.20 -20.16 -9.39
C ALA A 312 -8.68 -21.51 -9.92
N VAL A 313 -9.59 -22.45 -10.11
CA VAL A 313 -9.33 -23.77 -10.70
C VAL A 313 -10.35 -24.05 -11.80
N LEU A 314 -10.09 -25.07 -12.60
CA LEU A 314 -11.10 -25.70 -13.44
C LEU A 314 -11.52 -26.99 -12.75
N ASP A 315 -12.83 -27.21 -12.62
CA ASP A 315 -13.36 -28.45 -12.06
C ASP A 315 -13.22 -29.63 -13.05
N ASP A 316 -13.68 -30.81 -12.65
CA ASP A 316 -13.63 -32.03 -13.49
C ASP A 316 -14.42 -31.89 -14.81
N SER A 317 -15.36 -30.93 -14.89
CA SER A 317 -16.14 -30.61 -16.09
C SER A 317 -15.52 -29.48 -16.91
N ASN A 318 -14.33 -28.99 -16.52
CA ASN A 318 -13.63 -27.87 -17.11
C ASN A 318 -14.37 -26.52 -16.97
N GLU A 319 -15.22 -26.39 -15.96
CA GLU A 319 -15.90 -25.14 -15.60
C GLU A 319 -15.09 -24.37 -14.53
N PRO A 320 -15.11 -23.02 -14.52
CA PRO A 320 -14.41 -22.22 -13.52
C PRO A 320 -14.98 -22.43 -12.10
N ALA A 321 -14.11 -22.74 -11.15
CA ALA A 321 -14.45 -22.86 -9.73
C ALA A 321 -13.41 -22.17 -8.83
N LEU A 322 -13.77 -21.97 -7.56
CA LEU A 322 -12.89 -21.49 -6.51
C LEU A 322 -12.58 -22.63 -5.53
N GLU A 323 -11.29 -22.89 -5.29
CA GLU A 323 -10.81 -23.85 -4.31
C GLU A 323 -10.17 -23.10 -3.14
N LYS A 324 -10.64 -23.35 -1.93
CA LYS A 324 -10.13 -22.74 -0.71
C LYS A 324 -8.67 -23.12 -0.45
N LEU A 325 -7.80 -22.11 -0.40
CA LEU A 325 -6.39 -22.24 -0.03
C LEU A 325 -6.20 -22.17 1.48
N TYR A 326 -6.84 -21.17 2.10
CA TYR A 326 -6.59 -20.84 3.50
C TYR A 326 -7.76 -20.04 4.07
N GLN A 327 -8.06 -20.22 5.34
CA GLN A 327 -9.07 -19.45 6.07
C GLN A 327 -8.55 -19.15 7.48
N HIS A 328 -8.74 -17.91 7.92
CA HIS A 328 -8.31 -17.47 9.25
C HIS A 328 -9.36 -16.58 9.89
N ARG A 329 -9.70 -16.89 11.14
CA ARG A 329 -10.54 -16.03 11.98
C ARG A 329 -9.66 -14.98 12.63
N LEU A 330 -9.92 -13.71 12.31
CA LEU A 330 -9.18 -12.55 12.80
C LEU A 330 -9.68 -12.11 14.19
N ALA A 331 -10.96 -12.30 14.51
CA ALA A 331 -11.57 -11.97 15.82
C ALA A 331 -12.74 -12.89 16.17
#